data_AF-A0A0R2Q2N8-F1
#
_entry.id   AF-A0A0R2Q2N8-F1
#
_cell.length_a   1.000
_cell.length_b   1.000
_cell.length_c   1.000
_cell.angle_alpha   90.00
_cell.angle_beta   90.00
_cell.angle_gamma   90.00
#
_symmetry.space_group_name_H-M   'P 1'
#
loop_
_entity.id
_entity.type
_entity.pdbx_description
1 polymer ?
#
loop_
_entity_poly.entity_id
_entity_poly.type
_entity_poly.pdbx_seq_one_letter_code
_entity_poly.pdbx_strand_id
1 'polypeptide(L)'
;MKVKKSALLLIFSLLLTSCSSQQEVAAPELPSVPSNCADTEVLESILPRIAEAKYIETEWEPAEGTDLYAAYNAGGIACTYGLQEAEVGATILWAPDNKSLFSELTPNWVGFGQKEIDLPGIEEDAAYYLSEGIEGQGEYHIWSVNLLINGSWIQVGATFFNSLEDAIPVIQAAIDSLQRPKRAEVNKITGCYLAELPEDLYVFNVHYHDNNTISADFYSGI
;
A
#
# COMPACT_ATOMS: atom_id res chain seq x y z
N MET A 1 -64.19 -12.17 52.56
CA MET A 1 -63.90 -10.79 52.10
C MET A 1 -62.40 -10.55 52.16
N LYS A 2 -61.71 -10.52 51.00
CA LYS A 2 -60.52 -9.71 50.67
C LYS A 2 -60.01 -10.13 49.28
N VAL A 3 -59.87 -9.12 48.42
CA VAL A 3 -59.56 -9.17 46.98
C VAL A 3 -58.04 -9.10 46.75
N LYS A 4 -57.50 -9.78 45.74
CA LYS A 4 -56.23 -9.46 45.05
C LYS A 4 -56.38 -9.90 43.57
N LYS A 5 -56.63 -9.00 42.62
CA LYS A 5 -55.72 -8.12 41.85
C LYS A 5 -54.72 -8.86 40.93
N SER A 6 -54.88 -8.57 39.63
CA SER A 6 -53.88 -8.52 38.54
C SER A 6 -53.44 -9.85 37.89
N ALA A 7 -53.62 -9.98 36.57
CA ALA A 7 -52.58 -9.60 35.59
C ALA A 7 -53.03 -9.87 34.13
N LEU A 8 -52.74 -8.88 33.29
CA LEU A 8 -52.78 -8.85 31.83
C LEU A 8 -51.43 -9.39 31.30
N LEU A 9 -51.38 -10.26 30.30
CA LEU A 9 -50.20 -10.50 29.42
C LEU A 9 -50.66 -11.31 28.18
N LEU A 10 -50.73 -10.69 26.98
CA LEU A 10 -49.65 -10.45 25.99
C LEU A 10 -49.39 -11.65 25.08
N ILE A 11 -49.99 -11.57 23.90
CA ILE A 11 -49.66 -12.31 22.68
C ILE A 11 -48.38 -11.69 22.12
N PHE A 12 -47.27 -12.43 22.09
CA PHE A 12 -46.23 -12.34 21.06
C PHE A 12 -45.15 -13.39 21.33
N SER A 13 -45.11 -14.47 20.54
CA SER A 13 -43.90 -15.30 20.38
C SER A 13 -44.09 -16.28 19.23
N LEU A 14 -43.24 -16.11 18.21
CA LEU A 14 -42.61 -17.13 17.35
C LEU A 14 -42.62 -16.71 15.87
N LEU A 15 -41.80 -15.71 15.56
CA LEU A 15 -41.07 -15.67 14.30
C LEU A 15 -39.59 -15.77 14.66
N LEU A 16 -39.13 -17.00 14.89
CA LEU A 16 -37.71 -17.33 14.88
C LEU A 16 -37.26 -17.28 13.41
N THR A 17 -36.81 -16.11 12.97
CA THR A 17 -36.04 -15.97 11.74
C THR A 17 -34.77 -16.80 11.90
N SER A 18 -34.65 -17.84 11.08
CA SER A 18 -33.42 -18.59 10.92
C SER A 18 -32.36 -17.67 10.32
N CYS A 19 -31.47 -17.14 11.16
CA CYS A 19 -30.15 -16.71 10.69
C CYS A 19 -29.41 -17.99 10.30
N SER A 20 -29.56 -18.38 9.02
CA SER A 20 -28.65 -19.31 8.37
C SER A 20 -27.26 -18.72 8.51
N SER A 21 -26.39 -19.42 9.24
CA SER A 21 -24.96 -19.13 9.30
C SER A 21 -24.38 -19.35 7.90
N GLN A 22 -24.45 -18.32 7.06
CA GLN A 22 -23.54 -18.19 5.93
C GLN A 22 -22.16 -18.07 6.55
N GLN A 23 -21.40 -19.15 6.45
CA GLN A 23 -19.98 -19.13 6.70
C GLN A 23 -19.39 -18.19 5.65
N GLU A 24 -19.13 -16.96 6.06
CA GLU A 24 -18.47 -15.95 5.27
C GLU A 24 -17.10 -16.51 4.92
N VAL A 25 -16.91 -16.84 3.65
CA VAL A 25 -15.59 -17.24 3.14
C VAL A 25 -14.75 -15.98 3.26
N ALA A 26 -13.91 -15.93 4.30
CA ALA A 26 -12.99 -14.81 4.50
C ALA A 26 -12.19 -14.62 3.21
N ALA A 27 -12.25 -13.41 2.65
CA ALA A 27 -11.43 -13.05 1.51
C ALA A 27 -9.94 -13.22 1.89
N PRO A 28 -9.05 -13.57 0.95
CA PRO A 28 -7.62 -13.62 1.22
C PRO A 28 -7.15 -12.26 1.77
N GLU A 29 -6.49 -12.27 2.92
CA GLU A 29 -5.84 -11.07 3.46
C GLU A 29 -4.64 -10.71 2.57
N LEU A 30 -4.74 -9.59 1.87
CA LEU A 30 -3.65 -9.05 1.05
C LEU A 30 -2.60 -8.40 1.97
N PRO A 31 -1.33 -8.32 1.57
CA PRO A 31 -0.34 -7.54 2.30
C PRO A 31 -0.62 -6.03 2.20
N SER A 32 -0.17 -5.27 3.20
CA SER A 32 -0.19 -3.81 3.19
C SER A 32 1.12 -3.23 2.64
N VAL A 33 1.09 -1.97 2.21
CA VAL A 33 2.31 -1.32 1.72
C VAL A 33 3.17 -0.85 2.91
N PRO A 34 4.46 -0.55 2.72
CA PRO A 34 5.28 -0.01 3.79
C PRO A 34 4.70 1.32 4.32
N SER A 35 4.70 1.49 5.64
CA SER A 35 4.31 2.76 6.27
C SER A 35 5.47 3.75 6.42
N ASN A 36 6.70 3.29 6.22
CA ASN A 36 7.91 4.08 6.42
C ASN A 36 9.04 3.60 5.49
N CYS A 37 9.66 4.54 4.78
CA CYS A 37 10.79 4.28 3.88
C CYS A 37 12.04 3.74 4.59
N ALA A 38 12.25 4.12 5.85
CA ALA A 38 13.44 3.72 6.62
C ALA A 38 13.43 2.24 7.05
N ASP A 39 12.25 1.62 7.11
CA ASP A 39 12.07 0.24 7.57
C ASP A 39 12.01 -0.78 6.42
N THR A 40 12.21 -0.31 5.18
CA THR A 40 12.23 -1.16 3.97
C THR A 40 13.57 -1.88 3.81
N GLU A 41 13.55 -2.98 3.04
CA GLU A 41 14.76 -3.75 2.71
C GLU A 41 15.51 -3.17 1.49
N VAL A 42 14.96 -2.12 0.86
CA VAL A 42 15.46 -1.56 -0.40
C VAL A 42 16.86 -0.96 -0.23
N LEU A 43 17.12 -0.22 0.85
CA LEU A 43 18.42 0.43 1.05
C LEU A 43 19.55 -0.61 1.08
N GLU A 44 19.36 -1.72 1.78
CA GLU A 44 20.34 -2.79 1.87
C GLU A 44 20.62 -3.44 0.51
N SER A 45 19.59 -3.55 -0.35
CA SER A 45 19.72 -4.13 -1.69
C SER A 45 20.53 -3.25 -2.66
N ILE A 46 20.57 -1.94 -2.46
CA ILE A 46 21.28 -1.00 -3.34
C ILE A 46 22.72 -0.72 -2.91
N LEU A 47 23.06 -0.88 -1.62
CA LEU A 47 24.40 -0.61 -1.07
C LEU A 47 25.55 -1.34 -1.79
N PRO A 48 25.39 -2.59 -2.28
CA PRO A 48 26.43 -3.25 -3.07
C PRO A 48 26.77 -2.56 -4.40
N ARG A 49 25.87 -1.71 -4.92
CA ARG A 49 26.02 -1.00 -6.21
C ARG A 49 26.37 0.47 -6.00
N ILE A 50 25.73 1.10 -5.02
CA ILE A 50 25.93 2.50 -4.66
C ILE A 50 26.47 2.53 -3.24
N ALA A 51 27.80 2.55 -3.11
CA ALA A 51 28.44 2.68 -1.82
C ALA A 51 27.96 3.96 -1.11
N GLU A 52 27.76 3.89 0.20
CA GLU A 52 27.30 5.04 1.02
C GLU A 52 25.92 5.58 0.64
N ALA A 53 25.12 4.84 -0.15
CA ALA A 53 23.74 5.19 -0.38
C ALA A 53 22.97 5.33 0.93
N LYS A 54 22.00 6.24 0.94
CA LYS A 54 21.12 6.51 2.07
C LYS A 54 19.69 6.69 1.58
N TYR A 55 18.74 6.54 2.50
CA TYR A 55 17.41 7.10 2.30
C TYR A 55 17.52 8.62 2.14
N ILE A 56 16.82 9.15 1.15
CA ILE A 56 16.75 10.59 0.86
C ILE A 56 15.31 11.03 1.13
N GLU A 57 15.15 11.78 2.20
CA GLU A 57 13.88 12.43 2.51
C GLU A 57 13.55 13.41 1.38
N THR A 58 12.50 13.09 0.63
CA THR A 58 12.10 13.81 -0.57
C THR A 58 10.73 14.42 -0.33
N GLU A 59 10.63 15.75 -0.41
CA GLU A 59 9.36 16.46 -0.38
C GLU A 59 8.66 16.31 -1.73
N TRP A 60 7.89 15.23 -1.86
CA TRP A 60 7.13 14.94 -3.06
C TRP A 60 5.97 15.92 -3.25
N GLU A 61 5.79 16.40 -4.48
CA GLU A 61 4.63 17.20 -4.90
C GLU A 61 3.80 16.40 -5.93
N PRO A 62 2.82 15.60 -5.49
CA PRO A 62 2.00 14.82 -6.40
C PRO A 62 1.12 15.73 -7.27
N ALA A 63 1.21 15.56 -8.59
CA ALA A 63 0.38 16.29 -9.55
C ALA A 63 -0.69 15.38 -10.16
N GLU A 64 -1.91 15.89 -10.35
CA GLU A 64 -3.01 15.13 -10.96
C GLU A 64 -2.59 14.52 -12.31
N GLY A 65 -2.97 13.25 -12.52
CA GLY A 65 -2.62 12.49 -13.72
C GLY A 65 -1.22 11.86 -13.71
N THR A 66 -0.46 11.98 -12.61
CA THR A 66 0.82 11.29 -12.44
C THR A 66 0.68 10.01 -11.61
N ASP A 67 1.61 9.07 -11.81
CA ASP A 67 1.70 7.83 -11.03
C ASP A 67 1.84 8.11 -9.53
N LEU A 68 2.62 9.13 -9.16
CA LEU A 68 2.79 9.56 -7.77
C LEU A 68 1.48 10.01 -7.12
N TYR A 69 0.68 10.81 -7.83
CA TYR A 69 -0.63 11.22 -7.35
C TYR A 69 -1.58 10.04 -7.21
N ALA A 70 -1.61 9.15 -8.21
CA ALA A 70 -2.45 7.97 -8.20
C ALA A 70 -2.13 7.06 -7.00
N ALA A 71 -0.83 6.82 -6.75
CA ALA A 71 -0.36 6.04 -5.61
C ALA A 71 -0.75 6.67 -4.28
N TYR A 72 -0.51 7.97 -4.09
CA TYR A 72 -0.79 8.65 -2.82
C TYR A 72 -2.29 8.69 -2.53
N ASN A 73 -3.11 8.93 -3.56
CA ASN A 73 -4.56 8.92 -3.42
C ASN A 73 -5.11 7.52 -3.08
N ALA A 74 -4.38 6.46 -3.45
CA ALA A 74 -4.70 5.10 -3.05
C ALA A 74 -4.19 4.73 -1.64
N GLY A 75 -3.49 5.62 -0.94
CA GLY A 75 -2.87 5.34 0.37
C GLY A 75 -1.48 4.69 0.25
N GLY A 76 -0.79 4.92 -0.87
CA GLY A 76 0.57 4.50 -1.13
C GLY A 76 1.65 5.42 -0.57
N ILE A 77 2.91 5.06 -0.84
CA ILE A 77 4.12 5.79 -0.43
C ILE A 77 5.17 5.75 -1.55
N ALA A 78 6.02 6.79 -1.63
CA ALA A 78 7.18 6.82 -2.51
C ALA A 78 8.46 7.11 -1.71
N CYS A 79 9.50 6.33 -1.96
CA CYS A 79 10.75 6.36 -1.21
C CYS A 79 11.95 6.43 -2.15
N THR A 80 12.87 7.36 -1.88
CA THR A 80 14.10 7.55 -2.66
C THR A 80 15.31 7.07 -1.88
N TYR A 81 16.20 6.34 -2.54
CA TYR A 81 17.44 5.83 -1.96
C TYR A 81 18.60 6.07 -2.93
N GLY A 82 19.73 6.56 -2.44
CA GLY A 82 20.91 6.77 -3.28
C GLY A 82 21.93 7.76 -2.72
N LEU A 83 22.71 8.33 -3.63
CA LEU A 83 23.69 9.38 -3.38
C LEU A 83 23.24 10.68 -4.04
N GLN A 84 22.68 11.59 -3.25
CA GLN A 84 22.13 12.84 -3.74
C GLN A 84 23.15 13.70 -4.51
N GLU A 85 24.41 13.74 -4.06
CA GLU A 85 25.48 14.51 -4.70
C GLU A 85 25.89 13.97 -6.08
N ALA A 86 25.61 12.68 -6.35
CA ALA A 86 25.93 12.03 -7.60
C ALA A 86 24.71 11.89 -8.53
N GLU A 87 23.51 12.26 -8.06
CA GLU A 87 22.24 12.04 -8.78
C GLU A 87 22.01 10.57 -9.19
N VAL A 88 22.59 9.64 -8.42
CA VAL A 88 22.45 8.20 -8.64
C VAL A 88 21.60 7.60 -7.53
N GLY A 89 20.52 6.93 -7.89
CA GLY A 89 19.62 6.31 -6.94
C GLY A 89 18.46 5.56 -7.56
N ALA A 90 17.60 5.05 -6.69
CA ALA A 90 16.34 4.42 -7.03
C ALA A 90 15.20 5.11 -6.28
N THR A 91 14.07 5.23 -6.95
CA THR A 91 12.80 5.63 -6.36
C THR A 91 11.84 4.46 -6.45
N ILE A 92 11.30 4.05 -5.31
CA ILE A 92 10.33 2.97 -5.22
C ILE A 92 9.00 3.56 -4.78
N LEU A 93 7.93 3.21 -5.46
CA LEU A 93 6.57 3.58 -5.11
C LEU A 93 5.79 2.30 -4.82
N TRP A 94 5.01 2.31 -3.75
CA TRP A 94 4.07 1.24 -3.40
C TRP A 94 2.68 1.83 -3.29
N ALA A 95 1.68 1.15 -3.82
CA ALA A 95 0.28 1.50 -3.63
C ALA A 95 -0.59 0.23 -3.57
N PRO A 96 -1.67 0.22 -2.79
CA PRO A 96 -2.66 -0.84 -2.93
C PRO A 96 -3.35 -0.68 -4.29
N ASP A 97 -3.53 -1.79 -5.01
CA ASP A 97 -4.16 -1.77 -6.34
C ASP A 97 -5.65 -1.45 -6.27
N ASN A 98 -6.30 -1.75 -5.14
CA ASN A 98 -7.74 -1.54 -4.95
C ASN A 98 -8.62 -2.15 -6.06
N LYS A 99 -8.12 -3.23 -6.71
CA LYS A 99 -8.72 -4.04 -7.78
C LYS A 99 -8.64 -3.47 -9.20
N SER A 100 -8.24 -2.21 -9.40
CA SER A 100 -8.22 -1.64 -10.75
C SER A 100 -7.13 -0.61 -11.02
N LEU A 101 -6.48 -0.04 -10.00
CA LEU A 101 -5.55 1.07 -10.16
C LEU A 101 -4.44 0.75 -11.17
N PHE A 102 -3.79 -0.40 -11.03
CA PHE A 102 -2.73 -0.83 -11.93
C PHE A 102 -3.22 -0.97 -13.37
N SER A 103 -4.40 -1.58 -13.55
CA SER A 103 -5.01 -1.76 -14.87
C SER A 103 -5.46 -0.44 -15.51
N GLU A 104 -5.84 0.56 -14.71
CA GLU A 104 -6.22 1.89 -15.17
C GLU A 104 -5.02 2.72 -15.64
N LEU A 105 -3.85 2.54 -15.01
CA LEU A 105 -2.61 3.24 -15.36
C LEU A 105 -1.87 2.57 -16.54
N THR A 106 -2.03 1.25 -16.70
CA THR A 106 -1.36 0.44 -17.73
C THR A 106 -1.42 1.04 -19.15
N PRO A 107 -2.57 1.50 -19.67
CA PRO A 107 -2.62 2.09 -21.01
C PRO A 107 -1.70 3.30 -21.20
N ASN A 108 -1.49 4.10 -20.15
CA ASN A 108 -0.57 5.23 -20.21
C ASN A 108 0.87 4.75 -20.29
N TRP A 109 1.26 3.78 -19.46
CA TRP A 109 2.61 3.19 -19.49
C TRP A 109 2.94 2.58 -20.86
N VAL A 110 2.02 1.80 -21.42
CA VAL A 110 2.17 1.26 -22.79
C VAL A 110 2.27 2.39 -23.82
N GLY A 111 1.47 3.45 -23.66
CA GLY A 111 1.56 4.65 -24.49
C GLY A 111 2.92 5.37 -24.42
N PHE A 112 3.61 5.29 -23.28
CA PHE A 112 4.98 5.76 -23.07
C PHE A 112 6.06 4.74 -23.46
N GLY A 113 5.69 3.62 -24.06
CA GLY A 113 6.63 2.64 -24.59
C GLY A 113 7.05 1.55 -23.61
N GLN A 114 6.45 1.48 -22.42
CA GLN A 114 6.66 0.32 -21.54
C GLN A 114 6.11 -0.95 -22.18
N LYS A 115 6.79 -2.08 -21.96
CA LYS A 115 6.41 -3.37 -22.51
C LYS A 115 6.08 -4.33 -21.39
N GLU A 116 5.03 -5.12 -21.61
CA GLU A 116 4.70 -6.23 -20.72
C GLU A 116 5.84 -7.27 -20.74
N ILE A 117 6.25 -7.72 -19.55
CA ILE A 117 7.31 -8.71 -19.35
C ILE A 117 6.92 -9.69 -18.25
N ASP A 118 7.66 -10.78 -18.17
CA ASP A 118 7.66 -11.74 -17.06
C ASP A 118 8.98 -11.56 -16.30
N LEU A 119 8.94 -11.26 -15.02
CA LEU A 119 10.12 -10.96 -14.20
C LEU A 119 10.83 -12.26 -13.82
N PRO A 120 12.14 -12.40 -14.11
CA PRO A 120 12.89 -13.61 -13.77
C PRO A 120 12.83 -13.97 -12.28
N GLY A 121 12.18 -15.09 -11.98
CA GLY A 121 12.13 -15.66 -10.63
C GLY A 121 11.18 -14.95 -9.66
N ILE A 122 10.28 -14.12 -10.18
CA ILE A 122 9.20 -13.47 -9.43
C ILE A 122 7.87 -14.06 -9.92
N GLU A 123 6.92 -14.25 -9.00
CA GLU A 123 5.56 -14.68 -9.32
C GLU A 123 4.61 -13.49 -9.18
N GLU A 124 4.70 -12.53 -10.10
CA GLU A 124 3.82 -11.38 -10.18
C GLU A 124 2.52 -11.68 -10.96
N ASP A 125 1.51 -10.83 -10.77
CA ASP A 125 0.27 -10.87 -11.54
C ASP A 125 0.45 -10.20 -12.91
N ALA A 126 1.27 -9.15 -12.99
CA ALA A 126 1.64 -8.45 -14.22
C ALA A 126 2.88 -7.56 -14.00
N ALA A 127 3.70 -7.37 -15.04
CA ALA A 127 4.80 -6.40 -15.02
C ALA A 127 4.96 -5.66 -16.36
N TYR A 128 5.30 -4.36 -16.27
CA TYR A 128 5.62 -3.49 -17.40
C TYR A 128 6.99 -2.85 -17.19
N TYR A 129 7.82 -2.90 -18.23
CA TYR A 129 9.22 -2.48 -18.17
C TYR A 129 9.54 -1.43 -19.23
N LEU A 130 10.30 -0.42 -18.83
CA LEU A 130 10.92 0.57 -19.70
C LEU A 130 12.40 0.66 -19.42
N SER A 131 13.17 0.77 -20.50
CA SER A 131 14.58 1.11 -20.43
C SER A 131 14.97 1.92 -21.66
N GLU A 132 15.48 3.12 -21.42
CA GLU A 132 16.01 4.02 -22.43
C GLU A 132 17.47 4.33 -22.11
N GLY A 133 18.36 3.85 -22.98
CA GLY A 133 19.81 3.95 -22.83
C GLY A 133 20.52 2.96 -23.76
N ILE A 134 21.85 2.91 -23.68
CA ILE A 134 22.64 1.90 -24.39
C ILE A 134 23.06 0.84 -23.39
N GLU A 135 22.48 -0.36 -23.53
CA GLU A 135 22.82 -1.52 -22.71
C GLU A 135 24.33 -1.79 -22.68
N GLY A 136 24.88 -1.99 -21.48
CA GLY A 136 26.31 -2.22 -21.28
C GLY A 136 27.19 -0.96 -21.26
N GLN A 137 26.62 0.25 -21.36
CA GLN A 137 27.37 1.50 -21.19
C GLN A 137 27.18 2.20 -19.83
N GLY A 138 26.41 1.59 -18.92
CA GLY A 138 26.32 2.03 -17.53
C GLY A 138 25.49 3.28 -17.26
N GLU A 139 24.91 3.90 -18.29
CA GLU A 139 24.03 5.07 -18.17
C GLU A 139 22.71 4.78 -18.87
N TYR A 140 21.68 4.42 -18.10
CA TYR A 140 20.30 4.49 -18.57
C TYR A 140 19.73 5.82 -18.13
N HIS A 141 19.20 6.57 -19.09
CA HIS A 141 18.51 7.82 -18.82
C HIS A 141 17.13 7.57 -18.19
N ILE A 142 16.52 6.42 -18.52
CA ILE A 142 15.27 5.96 -17.92
C ILE A 142 15.35 4.45 -17.73
N TRP A 143 15.17 3.96 -16.51
CA TRP A 143 14.91 2.55 -16.23
C TRP A 143 13.76 2.47 -15.24
N SER A 144 12.69 1.75 -15.58
CA SER A 144 11.58 1.53 -14.67
C SER A 144 10.86 0.20 -14.89
N VAL A 145 10.35 -0.35 -13.79
CA VAL A 145 9.42 -1.49 -13.78
C VAL A 145 8.20 -1.11 -12.95
N ASN A 146 7.01 -1.33 -13.49
CA ASN A 146 5.76 -1.39 -12.76
C ASN A 146 5.36 -2.85 -12.62
N LEU A 147 5.14 -3.34 -11.40
CA LEU A 147 4.65 -4.69 -11.16
C LEU A 147 3.40 -4.69 -10.26
N LEU A 148 2.49 -5.61 -10.53
CA LEU A 148 1.35 -5.94 -9.69
C LEU A 148 1.62 -7.28 -9.02
N ILE A 149 1.59 -7.32 -7.70
CA ILE A 149 1.81 -8.55 -6.96
C ILE A 149 0.99 -8.55 -5.67
N ASN A 150 0.22 -9.62 -5.43
CA ASN A 150 -0.60 -9.77 -4.23
C ASN A 150 -1.51 -8.55 -3.98
N GLY A 151 -2.10 -7.99 -5.04
CA GLY A 151 -2.98 -6.81 -4.94
C GLY A 151 -2.27 -5.51 -4.54
N SER A 152 -0.94 -5.46 -4.63
CA SER A 152 -0.13 -4.25 -4.46
C SER A 152 0.55 -3.90 -5.77
N TRP A 153 0.44 -2.64 -6.18
CA TRP A 153 1.27 -2.06 -7.23
C TRP A 153 2.58 -1.59 -6.62
N ILE A 154 3.69 -1.99 -7.24
CA ILE A 154 5.02 -1.51 -6.94
C ILE A 154 5.61 -0.93 -8.21
N GLN A 155 6.21 0.25 -8.13
CA GLN A 155 7.02 0.82 -9.20
C GLN A 155 8.45 0.97 -8.70
N VAL A 156 9.41 0.48 -9.49
CA VAL A 156 10.85 0.61 -9.26
C VAL A 156 11.42 1.47 -10.39
N GLY A 157 11.90 2.67 -10.09
CA GLY A 157 12.62 3.54 -11.03
C GLY A 157 14.06 3.73 -10.59
N ALA A 158 15.02 3.70 -11.52
CA ALA A 158 16.44 3.88 -11.20
C ALA A 158 17.26 4.37 -12.41
N THR A 159 18.50 4.77 -12.16
CA THR A 159 19.43 5.26 -13.21
C THR A 159 20.69 4.40 -13.38
N PHE A 160 20.86 3.32 -12.61
CA PHE A 160 22.14 2.60 -12.46
C PHE A 160 22.10 1.10 -12.77
N PHE A 161 20.96 0.52 -13.12
CA PHE A 161 20.89 -0.91 -13.46
C PHE A 161 21.41 -1.15 -14.86
N ASN A 162 22.23 -2.20 -15.07
CA ASN A 162 22.73 -2.49 -16.43
C ASN A 162 21.77 -3.37 -17.24
N SER A 163 20.92 -4.15 -16.57
CA SER A 163 19.94 -5.06 -17.18
C SER A 163 18.74 -5.28 -16.23
N LEU A 164 17.76 -6.07 -16.66
CA LEU A 164 16.64 -6.47 -15.82
C LEU A 164 17.09 -7.40 -14.68
N GLU A 165 17.96 -8.36 -14.97
CA GLU A 165 18.52 -9.30 -13.99
C GLU A 165 19.27 -8.59 -12.87
N ASP A 166 19.99 -7.51 -13.22
CA ASP A 166 20.69 -6.67 -12.25
C ASP A 166 19.75 -5.97 -11.27
N ALA A 167 18.50 -5.73 -11.65
CA ALA A 167 17.51 -5.05 -10.84
C ALA A 167 16.69 -6.00 -9.95
N ILE A 168 16.69 -7.31 -10.23
CA ILE A 168 15.91 -8.30 -9.48
C ILE A 168 16.14 -8.23 -7.96
N PRO A 169 17.37 -8.07 -7.43
CA PRO A 169 17.56 -7.94 -5.99
C PRO A 169 16.83 -6.74 -5.36
N VAL A 170 16.71 -5.64 -6.11
CA VAL A 170 16.03 -4.43 -5.64
C VAL A 170 14.50 -4.57 -5.76
N ILE A 171 14.03 -5.18 -6.85
CA ILE A 171 12.60 -5.51 -7.01
C ILE A 171 12.16 -6.47 -5.90
N GLN A 172 12.93 -7.52 -5.62
CA GLN A 172 12.65 -8.47 -4.56
C GLN A 172 12.62 -7.79 -3.19
N ALA A 173 13.58 -6.91 -2.89
CA ALA A 173 13.57 -6.12 -1.65
C ALA A 173 12.34 -5.20 -1.55
N ALA A 174 11.86 -4.66 -2.67
CA ALA A 174 10.62 -3.88 -2.69
C ALA A 174 9.39 -4.73 -2.40
N ILE A 175 9.33 -5.96 -2.94
CA ILE A 175 8.27 -6.94 -2.65
C ILE A 175 8.32 -7.37 -1.17
N ASP A 176 9.51 -7.69 -0.64
CA ASP A 176 9.69 -8.14 0.74
C ASP A 176 9.38 -7.04 1.77
N SER A 177 9.45 -5.78 1.34
CA SER A 177 9.02 -4.62 2.15
C SER A 177 7.50 -4.54 2.34
N LEU A 178 6.70 -5.27 1.56
CA LEU A 178 5.27 -5.39 1.80
C LEU A 178 5.00 -6.00 3.18
N GLN A 179 4.14 -5.34 3.95
CA GLN A 179 3.82 -5.74 5.30
C GLN A 179 2.80 -6.88 5.28
N ARG A 180 3.25 -8.08 5.66
CA ARG A 180 2.38 -9.27 5.74
C ARG A 180 1.24 -9.06 6.75
N PRO A 181 0.06 -9.67 6.55
CA PRO A 181 -1.15 -9.43 7.38
C PRO A 181 -0.93 -9.58 8.89
N LYS A 182 -0.11 -10.57 9.30
CA LYS A 182 0.22 -10.81 10.72
C LYS A 182 0.99 -9.66 11.40
N ARG A 183 1.71 -8.84 10.63
CA ARG A 183 2.43 -7.64 11.11
C ARG A 183 1.51 -6.41 11.10
N ALA A 184 0.60 -6.31 10.12
CA ALA A 184 -0.43 -5.29 10.06
C ALA A 184 -1.43 -5.40 11.24
N GLU A 185 -1.83 -6.62 11.64
CA GLU A 185 -2.70 -6.86 12.79
C GLU A 185 -2.14 -6.32 14.13
N VAL A 186 -0.81 -6.30 14.31
CA VAL A 186 -0.19 -5.73 15.53
C VAL A 186 -0.37 -4.21 15.60
N ASN A 187 -0.47 -3.55 14.44
CA ASN A 187 -0.67 -2.11 14.32
C ASN A 187 -2.14 -1.73 14.12
N LYS A 188 -3.06 -2.69 14.28
CA LYS A 188 -4.48 -2.47 14.05
C LYS A 188 -5.08 -1.53 15.10
N ILE A 189 -5.24 -0.27 14.72
CA ILE A 189 -6.01 0.70 15.49
C ILE A 189 -7.51 0.52 15.23
N THR A 190 -8.25 0.03 16.22
CA THR A 190 -9.72 0.01 16.21
C THR A 190 -10.21 0.49 17.57
N GLY A 191 -11.32 1.22 17.58
CA GLY A 191 -11.90 1.76 18.81
C GLY A 191 -11.94 3.29 18.87
N CYS A 192 -12.31 3.78 20.04
CA CYS A 192 -12.58 5.19 20.30
C CYS A 192 -11.40 5.85 21.01
N TYR A 193 -10.80 6.84 20.35
CA TYR A 193 -9.68 7.63 20.85
C TYR A 193 -10.16 9.03 21.19
N LEU A 194 -9.73 9.54 22.35
CA LEU A 194 -10.15 10.82 22.89
C LEU A 194 -8.95 11.75 23.06
N ALA A 195 -9.10 13.00 22.65
CA ALA A 195 -8.15 14.06 22.94
C ALA A 195 -8.89 15.25 23.58
N GLU A 196 -8.44 15.66 24.77
CA GLU A 196 -8.96 16.83 25.48
C GLU A 196 -8.04 18.02 25.21
N LEU A 197 -8.57 19.06 24.56
CA LEU A 197 -7.98 20.39 24.53
C LEU A 197 -8.76 21.29 25.50
N PRO A 198 -8.21 22.45 25.93
CA PRO A 198 -8.74 23.21 27.07
C PRO A 198 -10.23 23.55 27.06
N GLU A 199 -10.86 23.63 25.88
CA GLU A 199 -12.30 23.91 25.72
C GLU A 199 -13.04 22.89 24.84
N ASP A 200 -12.37 21.85 24.32
CA ASP A 200 -12.94 20.94 23.31
C ASP A 200 -12.57 19.48 23.58
N LEU A 201 -13.55 18.57 23.36
CA LEU A 201 -13.32 17.13 23.31
C LEU A 201 -13.35 16.65 21.86
N TYR A 202 -12.25 16.05 21.41
CA TYR A 202 -12.17 15.39 20.12
C TYR A 202 -12.31 13.88 20.29
N VAL A 203 -13.21 13.29 19.53
CA VAL A 203 -13.48 11.85 19.49
C VAL A 203 -13.14 11.34 18.10
N PHE A 204 -12.18 10.42 18.03
CA PHE A 204 -11.82 9.71 16.81
C PHE A 204 -12.21 8.25 16.97
N ASN A 205 -13.26 7.82 16.27
CA ASN A 205 -13.79 6.47 16.39
C ASN A 205 -13.46 5.67 15.13
N VAL A 206 -12.51 4.74 15.24
CA VAL A 206 -12.07 3.90 14.13
C VAL A 206 -12.95 2.66 14.06
N HIS A 207 -13.78 2.59 13.02
CA HIS A 207 -14.71 1.48 12.76
C HIS A 207 -14.08 0.34 11.99
N TYR A 208 -13.12 0.68 11.13
CA TYR A 208 -12.45 -0.26 10.25
C TYR A 208 -11.01 0.15 10.08
N HIS A 209 -10.11 -0.83 10.18
CA HIS A 209 -8.73 -0.67 9.78
C HIS A 209 -8.28 -1.99 9.16
N ASP A 210 -7.91 -1.93 7.89
CA ASP A 210 -7.33 -3.05 7.17
C ASP A 210 -6.22 -2.51 6.27
N ASN A 211 -5.04 -3.09 6.40
CA ASN A 211 -3.86 -2.78 5.62
C ASN A 211 -3.55 -1.28 5.53
N ASN A 212 -3.98 -0.62 4.45
CA ASN A 212 -3.75 0.80 4.19
C ASN A 212 -5.03 1.65 4.30
N THR A 213 -6.17 1.06 4.65
CA THR A 213 -7.47 1.73 4.70
C THR A 213 -7.97 1.81 6.13
N ILE A 214 -8.27 3.03 6.57
CA ILE A 214 -8.91 3.32 7.85
C ILE A 214 -10.25 4.00 7.57
N SER A 215 -11.33 3.47 8.15
CA SER A 215 -12.60 4.18 8.24
C SER A 215 -12.82 4.61 9.68
N ALA A 216 -12.96 5.91 9.88
CA ALA A 216 -13.18 6.49 11.19
C ALA A 216 -14.14 7.67 11.11
N ASP A 217 -14.91 7.86 12.17
CA ASP A 217 -15.64 9.10 12.40
C ASP A 217 -14.83 10.04 13.28
N PHE A 218 -14.89 11.33 12.96
CA PHE A 218 -14.34 12.39 13.78
C PHE A 218 -15.46 13.27 14.31
N TYR A 219 -15.53 13.42 15.63
CA TYR A 219 -16.49 14.28 16.31
C TYR A 219 -15.73 15.30 17.17
N SER A 220 -16.24 16.54 17.20
CA SER A 220 -15.85 17.55 18.19
C SER A 220 -17.05 17.88 19.06
N GLY A 221 -16.93 17.69 20.37
CA GLY A 221 -17.89 18.16 21.36
C GLY A 221 -17.40 19.46 21.99
N ILE A 222 -18.29 20.47 22.03
CA ILE A 222 -18.18 21.65 22.91
C ILE A 222 -18.67 21.25 24.30
#